data_AF-A0A7G8G8J1-F1
#
_entry.id   AF-A0A7G8G8J1-F1
#
_cell.length_a   1.000
_cell.length_b   1.000
_cell.length_c   1.000
_cell.angle_alpha   90.00
_cell.angle_beta   90.00
_cell.angle_gamma   90.00
#
_symmetry.space_group_name_H-M   'P 1'
#
loop_
_entity.id
_entity.type
_entity.pdbx_description
1 polymer ?
#
loop_
_entity_poly.entity_id
_entity_poly.type
_entity_poly.pdbx_seq_one_letter_code
_entity_poly.pdbx_strand_id
1 'polypeptide(L)'
;MPRHSTQSPVNRLQRVIQKKDQTRGIYAFNLQSMQMDSSPLFAIDSRDFLDSAEDTFNPSGLAIHPQSGLLYIIGSKGEKMIVCYGLDGNFKEALKLDKNQFIQPEGITFMPSGELVISSEGKKGKDAAIMIFSGQ
;
A
#
# COMPACT_ATOMS: atom_id res chain seq x y z
N MET A 1 -37.14 -43.29 36.30
CA MET A 1 -37.44 -42.04 35.56
C MET A 1 -36.13 -41.44 35.08
N PRO A 2 -35.81 -41.54 33.77
CA PRO A 2 -34.54 -41.11 33.20
C PRO A 2 -34.57 -39.65 32.72
N ARG A 3 -33.37 -39.08 32.57
CA ARG A 3 -33.08 -37.69 32.17
C ARG A 3 -33.58 -37.40 30.76
N HIS A 4 -34.36 -36.34 30.59
CA HIS A 4 -34.60 -35.72 29.29
C HIS A 4 -33.56 -34.63 29.05
N SER A 5 -32.65 -34.91 28.12
CA SER A 5 -31.80 -33.94 27.45
C SER A 5 -32.63 -33.08 26.51
N THR A 6 -32.85 -31.82 26.83
CA THR A 6 -33.30 -30.81 25.85
C THR A 6 -32.08 -30.28 25.11
N GLN A 7 -31.82 -30.84 23.92
CA GLN A 7 -31.08 -30.11 22.89
C GLN A 7 -32.03 -29.12 22.23
N SER A 8 -31.58 -27.87 22.11
CA SER A 8 -32.24 -26.77 21.40
C SER A 8 -31.17 -25.74 21.01
N PRO A 9 -31.37 -25.02 19.90
CA PRO A 9 -30.52 -25.20 18.73
C PRO A 9 -29.75 -23.94 18.35
N VAL A 10 -28.91 -24.07 17.31
CA VAL A 10 -28.38 -22.97 16.51
C VAL A 10 -27.28 -22.13 17.19
N ASN A 11 -26.11 -22.74 17.41
CA ASN A 11 -24.87 -21.95 17.30
C ASN A 11 -24.60 -21.70 15.82
N ARG A 12 -25.36 -20.73 15.30
CA ARG A 12 -25.12 -19.98 14.07
C ARG A 12 -23.63 -19.67 14.02
N LEU A 13 -22.97 -20.23 13.00
CA LEU A 13 -21.63 -19.90 12.53
C LEU A 13 -21.37 -18.39 12.68
N GLN A 14 -20.82 -17.98 13.81
CA GLN A 14 -20.08 -16.73 13.89
C GLN A 14 -18.75 -17.01 13.20
N ARG A 15 -18.75 -16.93 11.86
CA ARG A 15 -17.55 -16.51 11.16
C ARG A 15 -17.22 -15.13 11.70
N VAL A 16 -16.33 -15.08 12.68
CA VAL A 16 -15.54 -13.90 12.96
C VAL A 16 -14.74 -13.67 11.68
N ILE A 17 -15.28 -12.86 10.76
CA ILE A 17 -14.47 -12.24 9.73
C ILE A 17 -13.56 -11.31 10.52
N GLN A 18 -12.33 -11.76 10.74
CA GLN A 18 -11.24 -10.89 11.19
C GLN A 18 -11.24 -9.69 10.22
N LYS A 19 -11.62 -8.51 10.70
CA LYS A 19 -11.52 -7.28 9.89
C LYS A 19 -10.05 -7.10 9.55
N LYS A 20 -9.66 -7.48 8.33
CA LYS A 20 -8.32 -7.28 7.82
C LYS A 20 -8.04 -5.79 7.91
N ASP A 21 -6.96 -5.41 8.58
CA ASP A 21 -6.55 -4.00 8.64
C ASP A 21 -6.17 -3.54 7.23
N GLN A 22 -7.03 -2.71 6.66
CA GLN A 22 -6.89 -2.13 5.32
C GLN A 22 -6.12 -0.80 5.36
N THR A 23 -5.73 -0.35 6.55
CA THR A 23 -4.99 0.89 6.73
C THR A 23 -3.50 0.64 6.92
N ARG A 24 -2.66 1.55 6.42
CA ARG A 24 -1.21 1.54 6.64
C ARG A 24 -0.75 2.94 7.04
N GLY A 25 -0.08 3.04 8.18
CA GLY A 25 0.48 4.31 8.65
C GLY A 25 1.84 4.62 8.02
N ILE A 26 2.06 5.88 7.66
CA ILE A 26 3.37 6.46 7.35
C ILE A 26 3.79 7.27 8.58
N TYR A 27 4.96 6.98 9.11
CA TYR A 27 5.46 7.60 10.35
C TYR A 27 6.62 8.53 10.06
N ALA A 28 6.70 9.61 10.82
CA ALA A 28 7.89 10.46 10.81
C ALA A 28 8.96 9.85 11.72
N PHE A 29 10.21 9.87 11.26
CA PHE A 29 11.37 9.53 12.06
C PHE A 29 12.30 10.74 12.12
N ASN A 30 12.55 11.24 13.32
CA ASN A 30 13.42 12.39 13.54
C ASN A 30 14.89 11.92 13.60
N LEU A 31 15.73 12.43 12.70
CA LEU A 31 17.14 12.04 12.59
C LEU A 31 18.03 12.65 13.69
N GLN A 32 17.59 13.71 14.37
CA GLN A 32 18.36 14.33 15.46
C GLN A 32 18.13 13.59 16.78
N SER A 33 16.86 13.32 17.13
CA SER A 33 16.52 12.59 18.36
C SER A 33 16.59 11.07 18.19
N MET A 34 16.66 10.57 16.95
CA MET A 34 16.57 9.15 16.61
C MET A 34 15.28 8.49 17.12
N GLN A 35 14.19 9.25 17.11
CA GLN A 35 12.88 8.80 17.58
C GLN A 35 11.86 8.83 16.45
N MET A 36 10.96 7.85 16.48
CA MET A 36 9.78 7.79 15.63
C MET A 36 8.58 8.36 16.39
N ASP A 37 7.74 9.11 15.70
CA ASP A 37 6.47 9.55 16.28
C ASP A 37 5.58 8.35 16.59
N SER A 38 4.88 8.41 17.73
CA SER A 38 3.98 7.32 18.16
C SER A 38 2.69 7.25 17.35
N SER A 39 2.30 8.36 16.73
CA SER A 39 1.17 8.45 15.81
C SER A 39 1.65 8.53 14.36
N PRO A 40 0.93 7.92 13.40
CA PRO A 40 1.25 8.09 11.99
C PRO A 40 1.06 9.56 11.58
N LEU A 41 1.99 10.06 10.77
CA LEU A 41 1.87 11.36 10.10
C LEU A 41 0.79 11.32 9.01
N PHE A 42 0.64 10.15 8.38
CA PHE A 42 -0.30 9.95 7.27
C PHE A 42 -0.85 8.51 7.33
N ALA A 43 -2.08 8.31 6.89
CA ALA A 43 -2.69 6.99 6.78
C ALA A 43 -3.13 6.72 5.34
N ILE A 44 -2.71 5.58 4.81
CA ILE A 44 -3.17 5.05 3.53
C ILE A 44 -4.35 4.14 3.83
N ASP A 45 -5.47 4.33 3.16
CA ASP A 45 -6.63 3.44 3.24
C ASP A 45 -6.80 2.70 1.91
N SER A 46 -6.53 1.40 1.90
CA SER A 46 -6.61 0.63 0.65
C SER A 46 -8.02 0.53 0.08
N ARG A 47 -9.05 0.84 0.88
CA ARG A 47 -10.45 0.90 0.41
C ARG A 47 -10.70 2.04 -0.56
N ASP A 48 -9.83 3.04 -0.62
CA ASP A 48 -9.93 4.14 -1.58
C ASP A 48 -9.68 3.67 -3.02
N PHE A 49 -8.95 2.57 -3.22
CA PHE A 49 -8.44 2.16 -4.53
C PHE A 49 -8.43 0.64 -4.81
N LEU A 50 -8.79 -0.20 -3.84
CA LEU A 50 -8.98 -1.64 -4.04
C LEU A 50 -10.48 -1.98 -4.07
N ASP A 51 -10.88 -2.73 -5.10
CA ASP A 51 -12.27 -3.18 -5.26
C ASP A 51 -12.63 -4.34 -4.31
N SER A 52 -11.65 -5.16 -3.94
CA SER A 52 -11.83 -6.38 -3.17
C SER A 52 -11.16 -6.29 -1.79
N ALA A 53 -11.88 -6.68 -0.75
CA ALA A 53 -11.33 -6.79 0.61
C ALA A 53 -10.26 -7.88 0.75
N GLU A 54 -10.20 -8.82 -0.20
CA GLU A 54 -9.17 -9.87 -0.22
C GLU A 54 -7.83 -9.35 -0.78
N ASP A 55 -7.89 -8.36 -1.67
CA ASP A 55 -6.71 -7.72 -2.23
C ASP A 55 -5.93 -6.99 -1.14
N THR A 56 -4.63 -6.82 -1.37
CA THR A 56 -3.77 -6.11 -0.44
C THR A 56 -2.86 -5.17 -1.19
N PHE A 57 -2.64 -4.02 -0.57
CA PHE A 57 -1.62 -3.07 -0.98
C PHE A 57 -0.58 -2.97 0.11
N ASN A 58 0.68 -3.20 -0.26
CA ASN A 58 1.80 -3.20 0.67
C ASN A 58 2.81 -2.16 0.20
N PRO A 59 2.79 -0.94 0.79
CA PRO A 59 3.73 0.13 0.45
C PRO A 59 5.17 -0.33 0.59
N SER A 60 6.00 0.03 -0.38
CA SER A 60 7.45 -0.25 -0.40
C SER A 60 8.29 1.04 -0.53
N GLY A 61 7.74 2.09 -1.12
CA GLY A 61 8.42 3.38 -1.25
C GLY A 61 7.44 4.54 -1.40
N LEU A 62 7.93 5.77 -1.18
CA LEU A 62 7.15 7.00 -1.36
C LEU A 62 8.02 8.14 -1.90
N ALA A 63 7.39 9.07 -2.61
CA ALA A 63 8.00 10.30 -3.10
C ALA A 63 6.97 11.41 -3.22
N ILE A 64 7.41 12.66 -3.13
CA ILE A 64 6.56 13.83 -3.41
C ILE A 64 6.95 14.38 -4.77
N HIS A 65 5.96 14.59 -5.63
CA HIS A 65 6.18 15.17 -6.95
C HIS A 65 6.55 16.66 -6.81
N PRO A 66 7.69 17.13 -7.38
CA PRO A 66 8.25 18.43 -7.02
C PRO A 66 7.40 19.64 -7.45
N GLN A 67 6.62 19.52 -8.53
CA GLN A 67 5.76 20.61 -9.02
C GLN A 67 4.36 20.61 -8.42
N SER A 68 3.69 19.45 -8.34
CA SER A 68 2.30 19.36 -7.86
C SER A 68 2.19 19.22 -6.34
N GLY A 69 3.26 18.81 -5.66
CA GLY A 69 3.24 18.52 -4.23
C GLY A 69 2.45 17.28 -3.84
N LEU A 70 2.03 16.46 -4.81
CA LEU A 70 1.30 15.22 -4.54
C LEU A 70 2.22 14.13 -4.00
N LEU A 71 1.72 13.35 -3.06
CA LEU A 71 2.39 12.18 -2.48
C LEU A 71 2.09 10.95 -3.34
N TYR A 72 3.14 10.33 -3.86
CA TYR A 72 3.09 9.06 -4.58
C TYR A 72 3.67 7.97 -3.70
N ILE A 73 2.95 6.85 -3.61
CA ILE A 73 3.34 5.67 -2.83
C ILE A 73 3.31 4.46 -3.75
N ILE A 74 4.39 3.69 -3.81
CA ILE A 74 4.50 2.48 -4.62
C ILE A 74 4.36 1.24 -3.75
N GLY A 75 3.72 0.19 -4.27
CA GLY A 75 3.59 -1.10 -3.57
C GLY A 75 4.16 -2.28 -4.36
N SER A 76 4.94 -3.12 -3.68
CA SER A 76 5.68 -4.24 -4.31
C SER A 76 5.00 -5.61 -4.19
N LYS A 77 4.12 -5.78 -3.18
CA LYS A 77 3.45 -7.05 -2.85
C LYS A 77 1.93 -6.88 -2.84
N GLY A 78 1.22 -7.96 -3.19
CA GLY A 78 -0.23 -7.92 -3.41
C GLY A 78 -0.55 -7.32 -4.79
N GLU A 79 -1.43 -6.33 -4.83
CA GLU A 79 -1.64 -5.53 -6.04
C GLU A 79 -0.49 -4.54 -6.20
N LYS A 80 0.26 -4.67 -7.30
CA LYS A 80 1.37 -3.78 -7.64
C LYS A 80 0.81 -2.53 -8.30
N MET A 81 0.96 -1.40 -7.64
CA MET A 81 0.43 -0.13 -8.11
C MET A 81 1.21 1.04 -7.52
N ILE A 82 1.00 2.20 -8.12
CA ILE A 82 1.32 3.50 -7.53
C ILE A 82 0.00 4.13 -7.13
N VAL A 83 -0.08 4.63 -5.90
CA VAL A 83 -1.23 5.38 -5.41
C VAL A 83 -0.81 6.80 -5.10
N CYS A 84 -1.71 7.75 -5.36
CA CYS A 84 -1.46 9.17 -5.28
C CYS A 84 -2.45 9.82 -4.33
N TYR A 85 -1.93 10.65 -3.43
CA TYR A 85 -2.68 11.41 -2.44
C TYR A 85 -2.27 12.88 -2.44
N GLY A 86 -3.19 13.77 -2.05
CA GLY A 86 -2.81 15.08 -1.55
C GLY A 86 -2.15 14.96 -0.17
N LEU A 87 -1.27 15.91 0.19
CA LEU A 87 -0.66 15.95 1.52
C LEU A 87 -1.69 16.21 2.65
N ASP A 88 -2.91 16.59 2.28
CA ASP A 88 -4.08 16.73 3.16
C ASP A 88 -4.77 15.38 3.47
N GLY A 89 -4.31 14.27 2.90
CA GLY A 89 -4.92 12.95 3.10
C GLY A 89 -5.92 12.55 2.04
N ASN A 90 -6.27 13.44 1.10
CA ASN A 90 -7.30 13.14 0.11
C ASN A 90 -6.73 12.27 -1.02
N PHE A 91 -7.32 11.08 -1.22
CA PHE A 91 -7.01 10.21 -2.36
C PHE A 91 -7.22 10.95 -3.69
N LYS A 92 -6.31 10.71 -4.66
CA LYS A 92 -6.37 11.30 -6.00
C LYS A 92 -6.50 10.24 -7.08
N GLU A 93 -5.60 9.28 -7.11
CA GLU A 93 -5.52 8.31 -8.20
C GLU A 93 -4.75 7.05 -7.78
N ALA A 94 -5.04 5.92 -8.45
CA ALA A 94 -4.24 4.70 -8.37
C ALA A 94 -3.98 4.14 -9.76
N LEU A 95 -2.73 3.75 -10.03
CA LEU A 95 -2.27 3.19 -11.29
C LEU A 95 -1.66 1.81 -11.08
N LYS A 96 -2.28 0.77 -11.66
CA LYS A 96 -1.73 -0.59 -11.63
C LYS A 96 -0.47 -0.68 -12.48
N LEU A 97 0.54 -1.37 -11.95
CA LEU A 97 1.80 -1.64 -12.63
C LEU A 97 1.75 -3.02 -13.31
N ASP A 98 2.33 -3.12 -14.50
CA ASP A 98 2.48 -4.42 -15.18
C ASP A 98 3.40 -5.34 -14.35
N LYS A 99 2.83 -6.43 -13.83
CA LYS A 99 3.53 -7.40 -12.98
C LYS A 99 4.70 -8.10 -13.68
N ASN A 100 4.74 -8.10 -15.02
CA ASN A 100 5.84 -8.64 -15.81
C ASN A 100 7.01 -7.68 -15.95
N GLN A 101 6.71 -6.38 -16.00
CA GLN A 101 7.69 -5.31 -16.11
C GLN A 101 8.28 -4.96 -14.73
N PHE A 102 7.42 -4.85 -13.71
CA PHE A 102 7.80 -4.51 -12.34
C PHE A 102 7.80 -5.76 -11.46
N ILE A 103 8.96 -6.41 -11.33
CA ILE A 103 9.09 -7.66 -10.58
C ILE A 103 8.93 -7.44 -9.08
N GLN A 104 9.59 -6.41 -8.54
CA GLN A 104 9.52 -6.02 -7.14
C GLN A 104 9.88 -4.53 -7.04
N PRO A 105 8.92 -3.63 -7.34
CA PRO A 105 9.17 -2.19 -7.31
C PRO A 105 9.31 -1.69 -5.87
N GLU A 106 10.49 -1.21 -5.48
CA GLU A 106 10.74 -0.79 -4.09
C GLU A 106 11.19 0.66 -3.95
N GLY A 107 11.73 1.26 -5.01
CA GLY A 107 12.04 2.68 -5.02
C GLY A 107 11.13 3.46 -5.96
N ILE A 108 10.76 4.65 -5.53
CA ILE A 108 10.08 5.66 -6.33
C ILE A 108 10.71 7.01 -6.01
N THR A 109 10.98 7.82 -7.03
CA THR A 109 11.41 9.21 -6.86
C THR A 109 11.05 10.02 -8.10
N PHE A 110 11.16 11.33 -8.01
CA PHE A 110 10.97 12.24 -9.12
C PHE A 110 12.23 13.06 -9.36
N MET A 111 12.57 13.27 -10.62
CA MET A 111 13.55 14.28 -11.01
C MET A 111 12.96 15.70 -10.82
N PRO A 112 13.80 16.74 -10.69
CA PRO A 112 13.31 18.13 -10.62
C PRO A 112 12.50 18.58 -11.84
N SER A 113 12.63 17.88 -12.97
CA SER A 113 11.82 18.07 -14.20
C SER A 113 10.40 17.50 -14.09
N GLY A 114 10.12 16.65 -13.10
CA GLY A 114 8.86 15.91 -12.95
C GLY A 114 8.91 14.47 -13.49
N GLU A 115 10.04 14.03 -14.04
CA GLU A 115 10.18 12.65 -14.54
C GLU A 115 10.18 11.65 -13.38
N LEU A 116 9.37 10.60 -13.52
CA LEU A 116 9.22 9.54 -12.54
C LEU A 116 10.31 8.50 -12.72
N VAL A 117 11.02 8.17 -11.65
CA VAL A 117 12.02 7.11 -11.61
C VAL A 117 11.58 6.02 -10.64
N ILE A 118 11.54 4.78 -11.12
CA ILE A 118 11.20 3.61 -10.32
C ILE A 118 12.37 2.64 -10.35
N SER A 119 12.76 2.12 -9.18
CA SER A 119 13.64 0.96 -9.09
C SER A 119 12.82 -0.30 -8.80
N SER A 120 13.09 -1.36 -9.55
CA SER A 120 12.55 -2.69 -9.30
C SER A 120 13.69 -3.66 -9.06
N GLU A 121 13.63 -4.39 -7.95
CA GLU A 121 14.54 -5.49 -7.72
C GLU A 121 14.30 -6.61 -8.75
N GLY A 122 15.38 -7.34 -9.03
CA GLY A 122 15.31 -8.58 -9.77
C GLY A 122 14.86 -9.73 -8.87
N LYS A 123 14.67 -10.90 -9.47
CA LYS A 123 14.53 -12.16 -8.74
C LYS A 123 15.27 -13.24 -9.50
N LYS A 124 15.39 -14.46 -8.95
CA LYS A 124 16.05 -15.57 -9.65
C LYS A 124 15.56 -15.70 -11.10
N GLY A 125 16.45 -15.44 -12.06
CA GLY A 125 16.15 -15.48 -13.51
C GLY A 125 15.52 -14.22 -14.10
N LYS A 126 15.47 -13.09 -13.38
CA LYS A 126 15.04 -11.77 -13.89
C LYS A 126 15.91 -10.67 -13.29
N ASP A 127 16.42 -9.78 -14.14
CA ASP A 127 17.32 -8.71 -13.72
C ASP A 127 16.57 -7.59 -12.98
N ALA A 128 17.33 -6.85 -12.16
CA ALA A 128 16.87 -5.60 -11.58
C ALA A 128 16.85 -4.50 -12.65
N ALA A 129 16.00 -3.49 -12.46
CA ALA A 129 15.85 -2.40 -13.42
C ALA A 129 15.63 -1.05 -12.72
N ILE A 130 16.14 0.00 -13.36
CA ILE A 130 15.74 1.39 -13.11
C ILE A 130 14.99 1.86 -14.35
N MET A 131 13.81 2.42 -14.14
CA MET A 131 12.90 2.82 -15.21
C MET A 131 12.58 4.30 -15.06
N ILE A 132 12.60 5.03 -16.17
CA ILE A 132 12.35 6.47 -16.22
C ILE A 132 11.12 6.70 -17.10
N PHE A 133 10.17 7.46 -16.58
CA PHE A 133 8.94 7.83 -17.27
C PHE A 133 8.86 9.36 -17.33
N SER A 134 8.83 9.89 -18.54
CA SER A 134 8.61 11.31 -18.78
C SER A 134 7.13 11.53 -19.10
N GLY A 135 6.54 12.61 -18.55
CA GLY A 135 5.19 13.03 -18.94
C GLY A 135 5.16 13.40 -20.43
N GLN A 136 4.09 13.04 -21.14
CA GLN A 136 3.80 13.56 -22.48
C GLN A 136 3.10 14.91 -22.39
#